data_AF-A0A1H4MJU5-F1
#
_entry.id   AF-A0A1H4MJU5-F1
#
_cell.length_a   1.000
_cell.length_b   1.000
_cell.length_c   1.000
_cell.angle_alpha   90.00
_cell.angle_beta   90.00
_cell.angle_gamma   90.00
#
_symmetry.space_group_name_H-M   'P 1'
#
loop_
_entity.id
_entity.type
_entity.pdbx_description
1 polymer ?
#
loop_
_entity_poly.entity_id
_entity_poly.type
_entity_poly.pdbx_seq_one_letter_code
_entity_poly.pdbx_strand_id
1 'polypeptide(L)'
;MSASDRKGIPMKTPELELDVAVVGGGASGTYSAWRLQHEQGEKLRVGLFEYSDRIGGRLFSINLPGLPNVVAEVGGMRYIPGPGGHVLVDNLVKQLRLPSQPFPMGAPPPVGSLNNLFYLRGKRFRYRDFKEAPHKIPYDLAWSERGFGPEDLQVKVMNYVYPGFDQLSLCQQMQVKVFGKEIWRYGFWDLLYRVMSNEGYQFMKDAGGYDANVANASAVTQLPATEYSDNTVFLTLTKGFQSLPLSLAAKFAKLPGLLPAKQRVQMNQRLVKISYAKDRDFPYRLHFQSTVTEDGNTRDTTGSQVVKARQIILAMPRRALELIEAPLFDDPWLKENLGSVLMQSAFKLFLAYEQPWWRSLGLVAGRSVTDLPVRQVYYMGTECEQPGGEPSLNSLLMASYNDIGTVPFWKGLEGGAPFVGHVPSSHAGQLQATEVVPRCQFQVSDEMVRVAQMQVTQVHDQVELPRPYSAVYHAWDADPYGGGWHEWKANYRIEQILYRMRKPVADQQIHIVGEAYSMGQGWVEGALTVAESTLQEFFGLKRPNWLPKNYDLLPALTPDDGALPCQDCGKTLNAVTTFAYEGIDHGQQ
;
A
#
# COMPACT_ATOMS: atom_id res chain seq x y z
N MET A 1 -12.42 70.69 -13.29
CA MET A 1 -13.42 69.94 -12.49
C MET A 1 -13.28 68.47 -12.85
N SER A 2 -13.02 67.65 -11.83
CA SER A 2 -12.61 66.25 -11.91
C SER A 2 -13.75 65.33 -12.34
N ALA A 3 -13.51 64.49 -13.34
CA ALA A 3 -14.27 63.26 -13.53
C ALA A 3 -13.74 62.23 -12.52
N SER A 4 -14.57 61.95 -11.52
CA SER A 4 -14.27 61.05 -10.40
C SER A 4 -14.19 59.58 -10.84
N ASP A 5 -13.12 58.94 -10.39
CA ASP A 5 -12.85 57.51 -10.37
C ASP A 5 -14.06 56.65 -9.96
N ARG A 6 -14.57 55.84 -10.89
CA ARG A 6 -15.30 54.62 -10.52
C ARG A 6 -14.28 53.49 -10.34
N LYS A 7 -13.79 53.34 -9.10
CA LYS A 7 -13.12 52.12 -8.65
C LYS A 7 -14.06 50.93 -8.91
N GLY A 8 -13.70 50.09 -9.89
CA GLY A 8 -14.37 48.81 -10.10
C GLY A 8 -14.25 47.97 -8.85
N ILE A 9 -15.39 47.62 -8.25
CA ILE A 9 -15.48 46.58 -7.23
C ILE A 9 -15.01 45.28 -7.91
N PRO A 10 -14.04 44.53 -7.37
CA PRO A 10 -13.70 43.23 -7.93
C PRO A 10 -14.93 42.35 -7.80
N MET A 11 -15.53 41.93 -8.91
CA MET A 11 -16.56 40.89 -8.88
C MET A 11 -15.93 39.64 -8.28
N LYS A 12 -16.31 39.29 -7.04
CA LYS A 12 -15.96 38.01 -6.44
C LYS A 12 -16.40 36.92 -7.40
N THR A 13 -15.45 36.12 -7.89
CA THR A 13 -15.76 34.88 -8.59
C THR A 13 -16.72 34.08 -7.71
N PRO A 14 -17.88 33.62 -8.22
CA PRO A 14 -18.83 32.88 -7.38
C PRO A 14 -18.16 31.64 -6.81
N GLU A 15 -18.31 31.44 -5.49
CA GLU A 15 -17.79 30.28 -4.77
C GLU A 15 -18.37 28.99 -5.39
N LEU A 16 -17.53 27.99 -5.61
CA LEU A 16 -17.96 26.71 -6.17
C LEU A 16 -18.86 25.99 -5.15
N GLU A 17 -20.05 25.59 -5.58
CA GLU A 17 -21.02 24.87 -4.77
C GLU A 17 -21.15 23.42 -5.24
N LEU A 18 -20.91 22.48 -4.33
CA LEU A 18 -20.93 21.05 -4.60
C LEU A 18 -21.95 20.33 -3.74
N ASP A 19 -22.61 19.33 -4.32
CA ASP A 19 -23.40 18.39 -3.55
C ASP A 19 -22.48 17.40 -2.82
N VAL A 20 -21.37 17.00 -3.46
CA VAL A 20 -20.34 16.18 -2.82
C VAL A 20 -18.95 16.69 -3.19
N ALA A 21 -18.16 17.03 -2.16
CA ALA A 21 -16.75 17.32 -2.30
C ALA A 21 -15.92 16.10 -1.88
N VAL A 22 -15.16 15.53 -2.81
CA VAL A 22 -14.22 14.43 -2.57
C VAL A 22 -12.81 15.00 -2.49
N VAL A 23 -12.08 14.69 -1.41
CA VAL A 23 -10.76 15.25 -1.15
C VAL A 23 -9.73 14.13 -1.04
N GLY A 24 -8.75 14.12 -1.93
CA GLY A 24 -7.73 13.10 -2.11
C GLY A 24 -7.86 12.36 -3.44
N GLY A 25 -6.92 12.57 -4.36
CA GLY A 25 -6.83 11.95 -5.69
C GLY A 25 -6.24 10.54 -5.69
N GLY A 26 -6.36 9.80 -4.58
CA GLY A 26 -5.94 8.40 -4.47
C GLY A 26 -6.98 7.40 -5.02
N ALA A 27 -6.76 6.11 -4.79
CA ALA A 27 -7.66 5.05 -5.24
C ALA A 27 -9.10 5.20 -4.72
N SER A 28 -9.30 5.41 -3.42
CA SER A 28 -10.64 5.57 -2.82
C SER A 28 -11.36 6.85 -3.30
N GLY A 29 -10.62 7.96 -3.46
CA GLY A 29 -11.22 9.23 -3.87
C GLY A 29 -11.59 9.27 -5.35
N THR A 30 -10.71 8.81 -6.23
CA THR A 30 -11.02 8.69 -7.67
C THR A 30 -12.14 7.68 -7.92
N TYR A 31 -12.17 6.58 -7.17
CA TYR A 31 -13.27 5.62 -7.20
C TYR A 31 -14.60 6.24 -6.74
N SER A 32 -14.60 6.95 -5.61
CA SER A 32 -15.81 7.58 -5.06
C SER A 32 -16.39 8.62 -6.01
N ALA A 33 -15.54 9.50 -6.54
CA ALA A 33 -15.95 10.52 -7.51
C ALA A 33 -16.52 9.88 -8.79
N TRP A 34 -15.86 8.85 -9.32
CA TRP A 34 -16.33 8.13 -10.52
C TRP A 34 -17.67 7.42 -10.28
N ARG A 35 -17.84 6.69 -9.18
CA ARG A 35 -19.10 5.99 -8.83
C ARG A 35 -20.26 6.96 -8.67
N LEU A 36 -20.08 8.03 -7.89
CA LEU A 36 -21.10 9.06 -7.68
C LEU A 36 -21.51 9.73 -8.99
N GLN A 37 -20.54 10.10 -9.82
CA GLN A 37 -20.83 10.71 -11.12
C GLN A 37 -21.55 9.75 -12.07
N HIS A 38 -21.17 8.48 -12.07
CA HIS A 38 -21.78 7.48 -12.93
C HIS A 38 -23.26 7.23 -12.59
N GLU A 39 -23.58 7.14 -11.29
CA GLU A 39 -24.93 6.79 -10.82
C GLU A 39 -25.85 8.01 -10.62
N GLN A 40 -25.27 9.16 -10.24
CA GLN A 40 -26.02 10.33 -9.76
C GLN A 40 -25.54 11.65 -10.37
N GLY A 41 -24.66 11.65 -11.38
CA GLY A 41 -24.07 12.86 -11.97
C GLY A 41 -25.04 13.83 -12.63
N GLU A 42 -26.23 13.36 -13.04
CA GLU A 42 -27.33 14.21 -13.54
C GLU A 42 -28.08 14.93 -12.41
N LYS A 43 -27.88 14.53 -11.16
CA LYS A 43 -28.56 15.05 -9.97
C LYS A 43 -27.62 15.77 -9.01
N LEU A 44 -26.34 15.41 -9.00
CA LEU A 44 -25.34 15.92 -8.05
C LEU A 44 -24.18 16.60 -8.78
N ARG A 45 -23.73 17.73 -8.22
CA ARG A 45 -22.44 18.35 -8.54
C ARG A 45 -21.36 17.71 -7.67
N VAL A 46 -20.53 16.88 -8.29
CA VAL A 46 -19.43 16.17 -7.62
C VAL A 46 -18.09 16.78 -8.04
N GLY A 47 -17.26 17.13 -7.07
CA GLY A 47 -15.89 17.63 -7.31
C GLY A 47 -14.85 16.78 -6.59
N LEU A 48 -13.70 16.57 -7.22
CA LEU A 48 -12.52 15.88 -6.69
C LEU A 48 -11.36 16.87 -6.57
N PHE A 49 -10.78 16.95 -5.38
CA PHE A 49 -9.64 17.83 -5.08
C PHE A 49 -8.41 17.00 -4.73
N GLU A 50 -7.25 17.36 -5.29
CA GLU A 50 -5.97 16.67 -5.05
C GLU A 50 -4.90 17.69 -4.66
N TYR A 51 -4.11 17.34 -3.63
CA TYR A 51 -3.05 18.18 -3.06
C TYR A 51 -1.94 18.49 -4.07
N SER A 52 -1.49 17.47 -4.81
CA SER A 52 -0.39 17.57 -5.77
C SER A 52 -0.90 17.81 -7.19
N ASP A 53 0.02 17.83 -8.16
CA ASP A 53 -0.29 17.81 -9.59
C ASP A 53 -0.53 16.36 -10.12
N ARG A 54 -0.60 15.36 -9.23
CA ARG A 54 -0.60 13.95 -9.58
C ARG A 54 -1.77 13.18 -8.96
N ILE A 55 -2.55 12.52 -9.81
CA ILE A 55 -3.51 11.49 -9.39
C ILE A 55 -2.79 10.17 -9.11
N GLY A 56 -3.15 9.52 -8.00
CA GLY A 56 -2.69 8.18 -7.66
C GLY A 56 -2.44 7.96 -6.18
N GLY A 57 -2.09 9.02 -5.44
CA GLY A 57 -1.68 8.90 -4.04
C GLY A 57 -0.53 7.89 -3.89
N ARG A 58 -0.73 6.86 -3.07
CA ARG A 58 0.25 5.77 -2.81
C ARG A 58 0.40 4.75 -3.96
N LEU A 59 -0.30 4.95 -5.09
CA LEU A 59 0.02 4.28 -6.34
C LEU A 59 0.84 5.26 -7.20
N PHE A 60 2.09 4.91 -7.46
CA PHE A 60 3.01 5.76 -8.20
C PHE A 60 3.96 4.88 -9.04
N SER A 61 3.78 4.98 -10.35
CA SER A 61 4.45 4.16 -11.35
C SER A 61 5.40 5.04 -12.17
N ILE A 62 6.65 4.61 -12.32
CA ILE A 62 7.71 5.39 -13.00
C ILE A 62 8.38 4.49 -14.04
N ASN A 63 8.58 5.00 -15.25
CA ASN A 63 9.42 4.36 -16.25
C ASN A 63 10.81 5.00 -16.24
N LEU A 64 11.84 4.17 -16.27
CA LEU A 64 13.23 4.61 -16.42
C LEU A 64 13.60 4.57 -17.91
N PRO A 65 14.54 5.41 -18.37
CA PRO A 65 14.98 5.42 -19.77
C PRO A 65 15.41 4.03 -20.26
N GLY A 66 14.97 3.64 -21.46
CA GLY A 66 15.19 2.31 -22.03
C GLY A 66 14.51 1.16 -21.31
N LEU A 67 13.53 1.44 -20.44
CA LEU A 67 12.64 0.47 -19.78
C LEU A 67 11.16 0.90 -19.91
N PRO A 68 10.64 1.15 -21.13
CA PRO A 68 9.24 1.57 -21.30
C PRO A 68 8.23 0.48 -20.89
N ASN A 69 8.64 -0.78 -20.82
CA ASN A 69 7.75 -1.90 -20.49
C ASN A 69 8.07 -2.58 -19.15
N VAL A 70 9.11 -2.15 -18.44
CA VAL A 70 9.43 -2.59 -17.08
C VAL A 70 9.25 -1.42 -16.10
N VAL A 71 8.15 -1.42 -15.36
CA VAL A 71 7.73 -0.28 -14.52
C VAL A 71 8.38 -0.34 -13.13
N ALA A 72 8.96 0.77 -12.69
CA ALA A 72 9.37 0.99 -11.31
C ALA A 72 8.16 1.43 -10.47
N GLU A 73 7.62 0.51 -9.67
CA GLU A 73 6.49 0.77 -8.78
C GLU A 73 6.98 1.22 -7.42
N VAL A 74 7.17 2.53 -7.25
CA VAL A 74 7.58 3.10 -5.96
C VAL A 74 6.44 3.11 -4.94
N GLY A 75 5.20 2.83 -5.36
CA GLY A 75 4.03 2.60 -4.52
C GLY A 75 3.54 1.13 -4.53
N GLY A 76 2.23 0.93 -4.50
CA GLY A 76 1.61 -0.40 -4.68
C GLY A 76 1.86 -0.96 -6.10
N MET A 77 2.16 -2.26 -6.21
CA MET A 77 2.69 -2.86 -7.47
C MET A 77 1.91 -4.04 -8.05
N ARG A 78 0.98 -4.63 -7.28
CA ARG A 78 0.30 -5.89 -7.65
C ARG A 78 -1.02 -6.09 -6.93
N TYR A 79 -1.84 -7.03 -7.40
CA TYR A 79 -3.06 -7.50 -6.74
C TYR A 79 -3.24 -9.01 -6.95
N ILE A 80 -4.12 -9.65 -6.16
CA ILE A 80 -4.42 -11.07 -6.23
C ILE A 80 -5.79 -11.22 -6.90
N PRO A 81 -5.91 -11.86 -8.07
CA PRO A 81 -7.18 -12.01 -8.75
C PRO A 81 -8.03 -13.14 -8.13
N GLY A 82 -9.32 -13.18 -8.51
CA GLY A 82 -10.19 -14.32 -8.20
C GLY A 82 -10.94 -14.23 -6.86
N PRO A 83 -11.77 -15.24 -6.56
CA PRO A 83 -12.76 -15.19 -5.47
C PRO A 83 -12.16 -15.21 -4.06
N GLY A 84 -10.93 -15.70 -3.90
CA GLY A 84 -10.18 -15.68 -2.64
C GLY A 84 -9.13 -14.56 -2.55
N GLY A 85 -9.13 -13.62 -3.51
CA GLY A 85 -8.16 -12.52 -3.59
C GLY A 85 -8.80 -11.15 -3.38
N HIS A 86 -8.31 -10.15 -4.12
CA HIS A 86 -8.83 -8.79 -4.14
C HIS A 86 -10.04 -8.69 -5.09
N VAL A 87 -11.19 -9.18 -4.63
CA VAL A 87 -12.39 -9.34 -5.43
C VAL A 87 -12.84 -8.01 -6.06
N LEU A 88 -12.86 -6.91 -5.31
CA LEU A 88 -13.29 -5.62 -5.83
C LEU A 88 -12.29 -5.08 -6.85
N VAL A 89 -10.98 -5.10 -6.55
CA VAL A 89 -9.93 -4.65 -7.46
C VAL A 89 -9.96 -5.45 -8.77
N ASP A 90 -10.01 -6.78 -8.71
CA ASP A 90 -10.01 -7.65 -9.88
C ASP A 90 -11.22 -7.38 -10.79
N ASN A 91 -12.43 -7.30 -10.21
CA ASN A 91 -13.63 -7.00 -10.98
C ASN A 91 -13.63 -5.56 -11.52
N LEU A 92 -13.08 -4.60 -10.78
CA LEU A 92 -12.95 -3.21 -11.25
C LEU A 92 -11.95 -3.09 -12.40
N VAL A 93 -10.80 -3.77 -12.33
CA VAL A 93 -9.81 -3.84 -13.42
C VAL A 93 -10.46 -4.39 -14.69
N LYS A 94 -11.23 -5.48 -14.58
CA LYS A 94 -12.01 -6.06 -15.68
C LYS A 94 -13.08 -5.10 -16.22
N GLN A 95 -13.84 -4.47 -15.34
CA GLN A 95 -14.86 -3.49 -15.69
C GLN A 95 -14.29 -2.29 -16.46
N LEU A 96 -13.11 -1.81 -16.05
CA LEU A 96 -12.41 -0.72 -16.70
C LEU A 96 -11.65 -1.17 -17.96
N ARG A 97 -11.55 -2.48 -18.20
CA ARG A 97 -10.78 -3.11 -19.28
C ARG A 97 -9.31 -2.70 -19.26
N LEU A 98 -8.72 -2.63 -18.07
CA LEU A 98 -7.31 -2.30 -17.93
C LEU A 98 -6.47 -3.55 -18.26
N PRO A 99 -5.50 -3.47 -19.19
CA PRO A 99 -4.63 -4.60 -19.48
C PRO A 99 -3.81 -4.98 -18.26
N SER A 100 -3.78 -6.29 -17.96
CA SER A 100 -3.03 -6.85 -16.85
C SER A 100 -2.10 -7.95 -17.33
N GLN A 101 -1.08 -8.24 -16.54
CA GLN A 101 -0.10 -9.28 -16.78
C GLN A 101 0.30 -9.94 -15.46
N PRO A 102 0.84 -11.18 -15.49
CA PRO A 102 1.42 -11.80 -14.31
C PRO A 102 2.49 -10.88 -13.69
N PHE A 103 2.42 -10.70 -12.37
CA PHE A 103 3.50 -10.07 -11.61
C PHE A 103 4.44 -11.19 -11.12
N PRO A 104 5.69 -11.23 -11.60
CA PRO A 104 6.52 -12.42 -11.46
C PRO A 104 7.07 -12.53 -10.03
N MET A 105 6.54 -13.49 -9.27
CA MET A 105 6.99 -13.82 -7.91
C MET A 105 7.79 -15.12 -7.82
N GLY A 106 8.06 -15.76 -8.96
CA GLY A 106 8.91 -16.95 -9.03
C GLY A 106 8.17 -18.29 -9.13
N ALA A 107 6.88 -18.37 -9.47
CA ALA A 107 6.22 -19.66 -9.72
C ALA A 107 5.52 -19.70 -11.09
N PRO A 108 5.83 -20.71 -11.95
CA PRO A 108 7.17 -21.10 -12.45
C PRO A 108 7.24 -20.78 -13.97
N PRO A 109 7.97 -21.48 -14.87
CA PRO A 109 9.41 -21.73 -15.18
C PRO A 109 10.25 -20.53 -15.72
N PRO A 110 11.57 -20.67 -16.05
CA PRO A 110 12.43 -21.86 -15.95
C PRO A 110 13.15 -22.01 -14.60
N VAL A 111 13.26 -20.96 -13.78
CA VAL A 111 13.80 -21.04 -12.41
C VAL A 111 12.85 -20.32 -11.46
N GLY A 112 12.37 -21.04 -10.44
CA GLY A 112 11.37 -20.53 -9.51
C GLY A 112 11.95 -19.85 -8.25
N SER A 113 11.05 -19.27 -7.44
CA SER A 113 11.31 -18.55 -6.17
C SER A 113 12.12 -19.38 -5.18
N LEU A 114 12.03 -20.71 -5.25
CA LEU A 114 12.81 -21.64 -4.45
C LEU A 114 14.34 -21.45 -4.56
N ASN A 115 14.81 -20.84 -5.66
CA ASN A 115 16.22 -20.51 -5.86
C ASN A 115 16.56 -19.06 -5.50
N ASN A 116 15.64 -18.25 -4.98
CA ASN A 116 16.01 -16.92 -4.50
C ASN A 116 16.88 -17.02 -3.24
N LEU A 117 17.69 -15.99 -3.03
CA LEU A 117 18.72 -15.97 -2.00
C LEU A 117 18.17 -15.46 -0.67
N PHE A 118 18.71 -16.02 0.40
CA PHE A 118 18.70 -15.44 1.72
C PHE A 118 20.14 -15.13 2.13
N TYR A 119 20.37 -13.93 2.68
CA TYR A 119 21.63 -13.55 3.31
C TYR A 119 21.37 -13.05 4.72
N LEU A 120 21.51 -13.95 5.70
CA LEU A 120 21.21 -13.65 7.10
C LEU A 120 22.42 -13.97 7.96
N ARG A 121 22.76 -13.12 8.93
CA ARG A 121 23.87 -13.27 9.88
C ARG A 121 25.18 -13.69 9.20
N GLY A 122 25.44 -13.12 8.02
CA GLY A 122 26.63 -13.39 7.22
C GLY A 122 26.64 -14.74 6.48
N LYS A 123 25.53 -15.49 6.46
CA LYS A 123 25.39 -16.78 5.77
C LYS A 123 24.44 -16.68 4.59
N ARG A 124 24.79 -17.34 3.48
CA ARG A 124 23.98 -17.42 2.26
C ARG A 124 23.34 -18.79 2.12
N PHE A 125 22.06 -18.81 1.80
CA PHE A 125 21.30 -20.03 1.48
C PHE A 125 20.17 -19.68 0.51
N ARG A 126 19.46 -20.69 0.00
CA ARG A 126 18.34 -20.55 -0.94
C ARG A 126 17.02 -20.73 -0.19
N TYR A 127 15.92 -20.19 -0.71
CA TYR A 127 14.59 -20.40 -0.12
C TYR A 127 14.33 -21.89 0.18
N ARG A 128 14.60 -22.79 -0.78
CA ARG A 128 14.42 -24.25 -0.59
C ARG A 128 15.18 -24.84 0.60
N ASP A 129 16.29 -24.22 1.02
CA ASP A 129 17.10 -24.71 2.14
C ASP A 129 16.34 -24.62 3.49
N PHE A 130 15.24 -23.85 3.60
CA PHE A 130 14.37 -23.91 4.79
C PHE A 130 13.83 -25.32 5.05
N LYS A 131 13.53 -26.07 3.97
CA LYS A 131 13.04 -27.45 4.03
C LYS A 131 14.15 -28.47 3.78
N GLU A 132 15.00 -28.23 2.78
CA GLU A 132 16.01 -29.20 2.33
C GLU A 132 17.29 -29.22 3.18
N ALA A 133 17.61 -28.13 3.89
CA ALA A 133 18.84 -28.02 4.68
C ALA A 133 18.71 -27.03 5.86
N PRO A 134 17.77 -27.26 6.80
CA PRO A 134 17.48 -26.31 7.87
C PRO A 134 18.66 -26.06 8.82
N HIS A 135 19.64 -26.96 8.90
CA HIS A 135 20.88 -26.75 9.63
C HIS A 135 21.74 -25.57 9.10
N LYS A 136 21.47 -25.08 7.87
CA LYS A 136 22.12 -23.87 7.31
C LYS A 136 21.54 -22.57 7.88
N ILE A 137 20.35 -22.61 8.48
CA ILE A 137 19.66 -21.42 8.97
C ILE A 137 20.40 -20.90 10.22
N PRO A 138 20.97 -19.68 10.18
CA PRO A 138 21.94 -19.22 11.18
C PRO A 138 21.28 -18.65 12.46
N TYR A 139 20.26 -19.32 12.96
CA TYR A 139 19.49 -18.94 14.14
C TYR A 139 19.44 -20.12 15.11
N ASP A 140 19.63 -19.86 16.40
CA ASP A 140 19.52 -20.89 17.43
C ASP A 140 18.05 -21.13 17.79
N LEU A 141 17.31 -21.63 16.80
CA LEU A 141 15.88 -21.89 16.90
C LEU A 141 15.61 -23.01 17.91
N ALA A 142 14.54 -22.84 18.70
CA ALA A 142 14.06 -23.89 19.59
C ALA A 142 13.72 -25.14 18.77
N TRP A 143 13.78 -26.33 19.37
CA TRP A 143 13.56 -27.59 18.66
C TRP A 143 12.24 -27.62 17.88
N SER A 144 11.19 -26.98 18.42
CA SER A 144 9.87 -26.89 17.80
C SER A 144 9.77 -25.81 16.71
N GLU A 145 10.76 -24.96 16.51
CA GLU A 145 10.74 -23.86 15.53
C GLU A 145 11.55 -24.19 14.27
N ARG A 146 12.37 -25.26 14.32
CA ARG A 146 13.22 -25.70 13.21
C ARG A 146 12.39 -26.32 12.08
N GLY A 147 12.91 -26.22 10.85
CA GLY A 147 12.30 -26.80 9.65
C GLY A 147 11.12 -26.01 9.07
N PHE A 148 10.84 -24.81 9.61
CA PHE A 148 9.81 -23.90 9.13
C PHE A 148 10.45 -22.63 8.55
N GLY A 149 9.90 -22.15 7.43
CA GLY A 149 10.13 -20.77 6.97
C GLY A 149 9.41 -19.76 7.88
N PRO A 150 9.66 -18.45 7.72
CA PRO A 150 9.04 -17.42 8.56
C PRO A 150 7.50 -17.42 8.46
N GLU A 151 6.94 -17.66 7.28
CA GLU A 151 5.48 -17.74 7.07
C GLU A 151 4.87 -18.96 7.76
N ASP A 152 5.48 -20.13 7.59
CA ASP A 152 5.02 -21.37 8.20
C ASP A 152 5.13 -21.29 9.74
N LEU A 153 6.17 -20.61 10.24
CA LEU A 153 6.33 -20.39 11.68
C LEU A 153 5.22 -19.49 12.25
N GLN A 154 4.74 -18.52 11.49
CA GLN A 154 3.55 -17.74 11.87
C GLN A 154 2.28 -18.58 11.92
N VAL A 155 2.05 -19.43 10.91
CA VAL A 155 0.94 -20.40 10.91
C VAL A 155 1.01 -21.32 12.13
N LYS A 156 2.21 -21.79 12.47
CA LYS A 156 2.45 -22.60 13.66
C LYS A 156 2.05 -21.86 14.94
N VAL A 157 2.47 -20.61 15.09
CA VAL A 157 2.10 -19.79 16.25
C VAL A 157 0.60 -19.56 16.32
N MET A 158 -0.03 -19.21 15.20
CA MET A 158 -1.48 -19.02 15.15
C MET A 158 -2.21 -20.27 15.64
N ASN A 159 -1.82 -21.45 15.15
CA ASN A 159 -2.43 -22.71 15.57
C ASN A 159 -2.09 -23.10 17.02
N TYR A 160 -0.93 -22.71 17.54
CA TYR A 160 -0.60 -22.89 18.96
C TYR A 160 -1.47 -22.00 19.85
N VAL A 161 -1.67 -20.73 19.46
CA VAL A 161 -2.48 -19.75 20.20
C VAL A 161 -3.97 -20.12 20.14
N TYR A 162 -4.48 -20.42 18.94
CA TYR A 162 -5.87 -20.81 18.71
C TYR A 162 -6.00 -21.56 17.36
N PRO A 163 -6.16 -22.90 17.36
CA PRO A 163 -6.38 -23.68 16.14
C PRO A 163 -7.58 -23.18 15.31
N GLY A 164 -7.36 -22.88 14.03
CA GLY A 164 -8.42 -22.39 13.13
C GLY A 164 -8.85 -20.94 13.37
N PHE A 165 -7.98 -20.10 13.96
CA PHE A 165 -8.25 -18.69 14.20
C PHE A 165 -8.60 -17.90 12.92
N ASP A 166 -7.98 -18.26 11.80
CA ASP A 166 -8.20 -17.72 10.46
C ASP A 166 -9.59 -18.06 9.87
N GLN A 167 -10.25 -19.08 10.41
CA GLN A 167 -11.60 -19.49 10.00
C GLN A 167 -12.70 -18.72 10.73
N LEU A 168 -12.34 -17.99 11.79
CA LEU A 168 -13.27 -17.19 12.57
C LEU A 168 -13.60 -15.87 11.87
N SER A 169 -14.84 -15.41 12.01
CA SER A 169 -15.21 -14.05 11.63
C SER A 169 -14.47 -13.03 12.52
N LEU A 170 -14.32 -11.78 12.05
CA LEU A 170 -13.70 -10.73 12.86
C LEU A 170 -14.38 -10.60 14.24
N CYS A 171 -15.71 -10.62 14.30
CA CYS A 171 -16.43 -10.55 15.57
C CYS A 171 -16.12 -11.73 16.49
N GLN A 172 -15.97 -12.94 15.96
CA GLN A 172 -15.56 -14.11 16.74
C GLN A 172 -14.10 -13.98 17.19
N GLN A 173 -13.19 -13.55 16.32
CA GLN A 173 -11.77 -13.30 16.67
C GLN A 173 -11.67 -12.28 17.82
N MET A 174 -12.46 -11.22 17.80
CA MET A 174 -12.50 -10.20 18.87
C MET A 174 -13.00 -10.74 20.23
N GLN A 175 -13.61 -11.93 20.28
CA GLN A 175 -14.05 -12.58 21.52
C GLN A 175 -13.06 -13.62 22.05
N VAL A 176 -12.11 -14.07 21.22
CA VAL A 176 -11.12 -15.08 21.61
C VAL A 176 -10.32 -14.60 22.81
N LYS A 177 -10.20 -15.46 23.83
CA LYS A 177 -9.39 -15.21 25.03
C LYS A 177 -8.20 -16.13 25.05
N VAL A 178 -7.01 -15.56 25.23
CA VAL A 178 -5.74 -16.29 25.34
C VAL A 178 -4.93 -15.73 26.50
N PHE A 179 -4.33 -16.63 27.28
CA PHE A 179 -3.57 -16.28 28.48
C PHE A 179 -4.30 -15.33 29.45
N GLY A 180 -5.62 -15.51 29.61
CA GLY A 180 -6.43 -14.80 30.60
C GLY A 180 -7.02 -13.44 30.18
N LYS A 181 -6.81 -12.96 28.95
CA LYS A 181 -7.48 -11.75 28.41
C LYS A 181 -7.86 -11.89 26.94
N GLU A 182 -8.73 -11.00 26.44
CA GLU A 182 -9.14 -10.99 25.04
C GLU A 182 -7.96 -10.70 24.09
N ILE A 183 -7.94 -11.36 22.94
CA ILE A 183 -6.80 -11.34 22.02
C ILE A 183 -6.53 -9.95 21.42
N TRP A 184 -7.56 -9.12 21.21
CA TRP A 184 -7.42 -7.75 20.71
C TRP A 184 -6.70 -6.81 21.68
N ARG A 185 -6.49 -7.22 22.94
CA ARG A 185 -5.67 -6.50 23.92
C ARG A 185 -4.19 -6.84 23.85
N TYR A 186 -3.76 -7.66 22.90
CA TYR A 186 -2.37 -7.97 22.64
C TYR A 186 -1.89 -7.29 21.37
N GLY A 187 -0.68 -6.74 21.44
CA GLY A 187 0.10 -6.52 20.24
C GLY A 187 0.67 -7.85 19.76
N PHE A 188 0.96 -7.96 18.47
CA PHE A 188 1.42 -9.21 17.89
C PHE A 188 2.76 -9.63 18.50
N TRP A 189 3.71 -8.71 18.64
CA TRP A 189 5.00 -9.00 19.28
C TRP A 189 4.85 -9.39 20.76
N ASP A 190 4.04 -8.69 21.54
CA ASP A 190 3.85 -9.05 22.96
C ASP A 190 3.09 -10.38 23.17
N LEU A 191 2.30 -10.81 22.17
CA LEU A 191 1.76 -12.17 22.11
C LEU A 191 2.82 -13.19 21.71
N LEU A 192 3.61 -12.91 20.66
CA LEU A 192 4.71 -13.79 20.21
C LEU A 192 5.70 -14.07 21.36
N TYR A 193 6.01 -13.07 22.17
CA TYR A 193 6.91 -13.21 23.33
C TYR A 193 6.48 -14.30 24.33
N ARG A 194 5.19 -14.67 24.34
CA ARG A 194 4.65 -15.71 25.24
C ARG A 194 4.76 -17.12 24.68
N VAL A 195 4.91 -17.25 23.36
CA VAL A 195 4.68 -18.50 22.63
C VAL A 195 5.81 -18.87 21.68
N MET A 196 6.82 -18.00 21.55
CA MET A 196 7.95 -18.13 20.64
C MET A 196 9.24 -17.73 21.34
N SER A 197 10.34 -18.38 20.96
CA SER A 197 11.67 -18.00 21.42
C SER A 197 12.10 -16.64 20.85
N ASN A 198 13.00 -15.94 21.53
CA ASN A 198 13.52 -14.67 21.01
C ASN A 198 14.29 -14.86 19.68
N GLU A 199 14.96 -15.99 19.49
CA GLU A 199 15.62 -16.34 18.23
C GLU A 199 14.60 -16.62 17.12
N GLY A 200 13.48 -17.29 17.43
CA GLY A 200 12.36 -17.48 16.50
C GLY A 200 11.75 -16.15 16.06
N TYR A 201 11.55 -15.22 17.00
CA TYR A 201 11.08 -13.86 16.67
C TYR A 201 12.06 -13.12 15.75
N GLN A 202 13.36 -13.14 16.08
CA GLN A 202 14.38 -12.47 15.26
C GLN A 202 14.49 -13.11 13.87
N PHE A 203 14.37 -14.44 13.79
CA PHE A 203 14.32 -15.16 12.52
C PHE A 203 13.10 -14.73 11.68
N MET A 204 11.90 -14.69 12.25
CA MET A 204 10.71 -14.20 11.54
C MET A 204 10.89 -12.76 11.04
N LYS A 205 11.47 -11.90 11.90
CA LYS A 205 11.74 -10.50 11.57
C LYS A 205 12.66 -10.39 10.34
N ASP A 206 13.77 -11.09 10.35
CA ASP A 206 14.82 -10.95 9.33
C ASP A 206 14.52 -11.74 8.05
N ALA A 207 14.01 -12.97 8.17
CA ALA A 207 13.68 -13.80 7.03
C ALA A 207 12.33 -13.42 6.38
N GLY A 208 11.40 -12.82 7.12
CA GLY A 208 10.12 -12.35 6.57
C GLY A 208 10.27 -11.14 5.64
N GLY A 209 11.39 -10.41 5.73
CA GLY A 209 11.72 -9.29 4.85
C GLY A 209 11.08 -7.94 5.23
N TYR A 210 9.96 -7.93 5.94
CA TYR A 210 9.33 -6.72 6.49
C TYR A 210 9.35 -6.75 8.02
N ASP A 211 9.78 -5.64 8.62
CA ASP A 211 9.71 -5.45 10.07
C ASP A 211 8.26 -5.35 10.56
N ALA A 212 7.34 -4.85 9.72
CA ALA A 212 5.91 -4.72 10.03
C ALA A 212 5.21 -6.06 10.26
N ASN A 213 5.66 -7.14 9.60
CA ASN A 213 5.10 -8.48 9.77
C ASN A 213 5.15 -8.94 11.23
N VAL A 214 6.15 -8.46 11.99
CA VAL A 214 6.33 -8.78 13.41
C VAL A 214 6.28 -7.55 14.31
N ALA A 215 5.79 -6.41 13.79
CA ALA A 215 5.57 -5.21 14.58
C ALA A 215 4.50 -5.44 15.65
N ASN A 216 4.47 -4.60 16.68
CA ASN A 216 3.48 -4.71 17.75
C ASN A 216 2.10 -4.14 17.37
N ALA A 217 1.64 -4.43 16.14
CA ALA A 217 0.28 -4.20 15.67
C ALA A 217 -0.72 -5.15 16.35
N SER A 218 -2.01 -5.03 16.11
CA SER A 218 -3.04 -5.88 16.71
C SER A 218 -2.82 -7.34 16.37
N ALA A 219 -2.77 -8.20 17.39
CA ALA A 219 -2.65 -9.65 17.18
C ALA A 219 -3.82 -10.22 16.36
N VAL A 220 -5.02 -9.61 16.44
CA VAL A 220 -6.20 -10.04 15.68
C VAL A 220 -5.95 -10.02 14.18
N THR A 221 -5.30 -8.96 13.69
CA THR A 221 -5.07 -8.80 12.25
C THR A 221 -3.76 -9.41 11.80
N GLN A 222 -2.73 -9.41 12.65
CA GLN A 222 -1.43 -9.98 12.27
C GLN A 222 -1.36 -11.50 12.34
N LEU A 223 -2.01 -12.17 13.30
CA LEU A 223 -1.96 -13.64 13.36
C LEU A 223 -2.35 -14.33 12.03
N PRO A 224 -3.49 -13.99 11.40
CA PRO A 224 -3.90 -14.60 10.13
C PRO A 224 -3.19 -13.98 8.91
N ALA A 225 -2.39 -12.91 9.09
CA ALA A 225 -1.70 -12.23 7.99
C ALA A 225 -0.42 -12.98 7.58
N THR A 226 -0.56 -14.23 7.15
CA THR A 226 0.54 -15.00 6.59
C THR A 226 0.91 -14.42 5.23
N GLU A 227 2.19 -14.35 4.90
CA GLU A 227 2.55 -14.07 3.51
C GLU A 227 2.12 -15.22 2.61
N TYR A 228 1.88 -14.87 1.36
CA TYR A 228 1.19 -15.67 0.35
C TYR A 228 1.81 -17.04 0.11
N SER A 229 0.96 -18.02 -0.21
CA SER A 229 1.44 -19.36 -0.61
C SER A 229 2.30 -19.32 -1.87
N ASP A 230 3.15 -20.34 -2.06
CA ASP A 230 3.95 -20.53 -3.28
C ASP A 230 3.12 -20.54 -4.58
N ASN A 231 1.83 -20.87 -4.47
CA ASN A 231 0.89 -20.94 -5.61
C ASN A 231 0.08 -19.66 -5.82
N THR A 232 0.28 -18.63 -4.99
CA THR A 232 -0.47 -17.38 -5.11
C THR A 232 -0.08 -16.66 -6.40
N VAL A 233 -1.06 -16.49 -7.27
CA VAL A 233 -0.90 -15.73 -8.51
C VAL A 233 -1.08 -14.25 -8.21
N PHE A 234 -0.13 -13.43 -8.67
CA PHE A 234 -0.24 -11.99 -8.65
C PHE A 234 -0.39 -11.46 -10.06
N LEU A 235 -1.20 -10.43 -10.21
CA LEU A 235 -1.28 -9.63 -11.43
C LEU A 235 -0.82 -8.20 -11.14
N THR A 236 -0.33 -7.55 -12.19
CA THR A 236 -0.09 -6.11 -12.24
C THR A 236 -0.71 -5.53 -13.50
N LEU A 237 -0.76 -4.19 -13.60
CA LEU A 237 -1.24 -3.50 -14.79
C LEU A 237 -0.05 -3.18 -15.70
N THR A 238 -0.21 -3.39 -17.01
CA THR A 238 0.91 -3.30 -17.97
C THR A 238 1.52 -1.90 -18.08
N LYS A 239 0.77 -0.86 -17.71
CA LYS A 239 1.21 0.55 -17.67
C LYS A 239 1.37 1.07 -16.24
N GLY A 240 1.64 0.16 -15.31
CA GLY A 240 1.78 0.45 -13.89
C GLY A 240 0.45 0.55 -13.14
N PHE A 241 0.45 0.26 -11.86
CA PHE A 241 -0.76 0.17 -11.04
C PHE A 241 -1.42 1.54 -10.82
N GLN A 242 -0.67 2.64 -10.97
CA GLN A 242 -1.22 4.01 -11.01
C GLN A 242 -2.22 4.21 -12.16
N SER A 243 -2.19 3.39 -13.21
CA SER A 243 -3.17 3.45 -14.30
C SER A 243 -4.62 3.24 -13.83
N LEU A 244 -4.85 2.58 -12.69
CA LEU A 244 -6.18 2.40 -12.09
C LEU A 244 -6.81 3.74 -11.66
N PRO A 245 -6.26 4.50 -10.68
CA PRO A 245 -6.80 5.79 -10.30
C PRO A 245 -6.77 6.82 -11.43
N LEU A 246 -5.76 6.79 -12.32
CA LEU A 246 -5.73 7.66 -13.51
C LEU A 246 -6.94 7.41 -14.43
N SER A 247 -7.26 6.14 -14.69
CA SER A 247 -8.40 5.78 -15.53
C SER A 247 -9.74 6.17 -14.91
N LEU A 248 -9.88 6.02 -13.59
CA LEU A 248 -11.06 6.45 -12.85
C LEU A 248 -11.24 7.98 -12.93
N ALA A 249 -10.19 8.76 -12.63
CA ALA A 249 -10.22 10.22 -12.72
C ALA A 249 -10.55 10.71 -14.14
N ALA A 250 -9.94 10.10 -15.16
CA ALA A 250 -10.21 10.44 -16.56
C ALA A 250 -11.65 10.13 -16.98
N LYS A 251 -12.21 9.00 -16.54
CA LYS A 251 -13.62 8.65 -16.79
C LYS A 251 -14.56 9.59 -16.05
N PHE A 252 -14.29 9.87 -14.77
CA PHE A 252 -15.05 10.84 -13.96
C PHE A 252 -15.13 12.22 -14.64
N ALA A 253 -14.01 12.74 -15.14
CA ALA A 253 -13.98 14.02 -15.84
C ALA A 253 -14.82 14.03 -17.14
N LYS A 254 -14.93 12.89 -17.83
CA LYS A 254 -15.61 12.77 -19.14
C LYS A 254 -17.10 12.43 -19.08
N LEU A 255 -17.60 11.87 -17.97
CA LEU A 255 -19.01 11.49 -17.84
C LEU A 255 -19.95 12.72 -17.99
N PRO A 256 -21.21 12.57 -18.44
CA PRO A 256 -22.17 13.68 -18.39
C PRO A 256 -22.53 14.03 -16.93
N GLY A 257 -22.96 15.27 -16.68
CA GLY A 257 -23.50 15.68 -15.39
C GLY A 257 -23.52 17.19 -15.15
N LEU A 258 -24.08 17.60 -14.00
CA LEU A 258 -24.38 19.01 -13.70
C LEU A 258 -23.15 19.91 -13.57
N LEU A 259 -22.06 19.40 -12.99
CA LEU A 259 -20.82 20.16 -12.87
C LEU A 259 -20.03 20.09 -14.19
N PRO A 260 -19.58 21.22 -14.77
CA PRO A 260 -18.78 21.20 -15.99
C PRO A 260 -17.50 20.37 -15.85
N ALA A 261 -17.16 19.59 -16.88
CA ALA A 261 -16.01 18.67 -16.88
C ALA A 261 -14.70 19.30 -16.37
N LYS A 262 -14.42 20.55 -16.77
CA LYS A 262 -13.20 21.30 -16.39
C LYS A 262 -13.13 21.65 -14.90
N GLN A 263 -14.25 21.61 -14.16
CA GLN A 263 -14.32 21.95 -12.74
C GLN A 263 -14.34 20.72 -11.83
N ARG A 264 -14.41 19.51 -12.40
CA ARG A 264 -14.60 18.27 -11.65
C ARG A 264 -13.34 17.77 -10.96
N VAL A 265 -12.20 17.84 -11.62
CA VAL A 265 -10.91 17.42 -11.05
C VAL A 265 -10.06 18.65 -10.86
N GLN A 266 -9.80 19.01 -9.61
CA GLN A 266 -9.00 20.15 -9.22
C GLN A 266 -7.74 19.67 -8.50
N MET A 267 -6.65 19.58 -9.27
CA MET A 267 -5.32 19.30 -8.74
C MET A 267 -4.67 20.56 -8.20
N ASN A 268 -3.59 20.40 -7.45
CA ASN A 268 -2.86 21.46 -6.77
C ASN A 268 -3.73 22.26 -5.78
N GLN A 269 -4.53 21.55 -4.99
CA GLN A 269 -5.45 22.12 -4.00
C GLN A 269 -5.30 21.39 -2.66
N ARG A 270 -4.61 22.02 -1.70
CA ARG A 270 -4.46 21.52 -0.34
C ARG A 270 -5.66 21.92 0.50
N LEU A 271 -6.44 20.97 0.99
CA LEU A 271 -7.45 21.25 2.01
C LEU A 271 -6.74 21.59 3.32
N VAL A 272 -6.91 22.82 3.80
CA VAL A 272 -6.30 23.28 5.06
C VAL A 272 -7.29 23.26 6.21
N LYS A 273 -8.55 23.63 5.93
CA LYS A 273 -9.57 23.79 6.96
C LYS A 273 -10.96 23.42 6.46
N ILE A 274 -11.78 22.86 7.35
CA ILE A 274 -13.23 22.75 7.17
C ILE A 274 -13.92 23.56 8.27
N SER A 275 -14.82 24.47 7.89
CA SER A 275 -15.65 25.20 8.84
C SER A 275 -17.14 24.99 8.58
N TYR A 276 -17.95 25.00 9.64
CA TYR A 276 -19.40 24.87 9.54
C TYR A 276 -20.06 26.24 9.35
N ALA A 277 -21.03 26.32 8.46
CA ALA A 277 -21.80 27.51 8.15
C ALA A 277 -23.27 27.31 8.58
N LYS A 278 -23.94 28.41 8.96
CA LYS A 278 -25.39 28.44 9.21
C LYS A 278 -26.17 28.49 7.89
N ASP A 279 -25.81 27.60 6.97
CA ASP A 279 -26.34 27.49 5.62
C ASP A 279 -27.01 26.11 5.52
N ARG A 280 -28.32 26.10 5.28
CA ARG A 280 -29.10 24.85 5.24
C ARG A 280 -28.82 24.03 3.99
N ASP A 281 -28.47 24.69 2.90
CA ASP A 281 -28.25 24.04 1.61
C ASP A 281 -26.79 23.60 1.45
N PHE A 282 -25.83 24.34 1.99
CA PHE A 282 -24.40 23.97 1.99
C PHE A 282 -23.78 24.24 3.37
N PRO A 283 -23.92 23.32 4.34
CA PRO A 283 -23.45 23.54 5.71
C PRO A 283 -21.93 23.61 5.84
N TYR A 284 -21.16 23.18 4.84
CA TYR A 284 -19.69 23.12 4.92
C TYR A 284 -18.99 24.16 4.05
N ARG A 285 -17.87 24.69 4.55
CA ARG A 285 -16.89 25.47 3.79
C ARG A 285 -15.55 24.76 3.85
N LEU A 286 -15.05 24.37 2.69
CA LEU A 286 -13.72 23.76 2.52
C LEU A 286 -12.76 24.85 2.07
N HIS A 287 -11.76 25.14 2.88
CA HIS A 287 -10.74 26.15 2.62
C HIS A 287 -9.52 25.47 2.01
N PHE A 288 -9.29 25.75 0.73
CA PHE A 288 -8.16 25.22 -0.01
C PHE A 288 -7.07 26.27 -0.19
N GLN A 289 -5.83 25.86 0.03
CA GLN A 289 -4.65 26.58 -0.40
C GLN A 289 -4.19 26.00 -1.75
N SER A 290 -4.01 26.86 -2.75
CA SER A 290 -3.43 26.45 -4.02
C SER A 290 -1.97 26.05 -3.82
N THR A 291 -1.55 24.97 -4.46
CA THR A 291 -0.18 24.48 -4.44
C THR A 291 0.45 24.57 -5.84
N VAL A 292 1.75 24.30 -5.90
CA VAL A 292 2.48 24.09 -7.15
C VAL A 292 3.46 22.95 -6.92
N THR A 293 3.65 22.11 -7.93
CA THR A 293 4.65 21.05 -7.91
C THR A 293 5.80 21.44 -8.85
N GLU A 294 6.99 21.59 -8.29
CA GLU A 294 8.23 21.92 -9.00
C GLU A 294 9.28 20.87 -8.64
N ASP A 295 9.92 20.27 -9.66
CA ASP A 295 10.88 19.18 -9.49
C ASP A 295 10.35 18.06 -8.55
N GLY A 296 9.08 17.70 -8.72
CA GLY A 296 8.39 16.66 -7.95
C GLY A 296 8.02 17.04 -6.51
N ASN A 297 8.38 18.24 -6.04
CA ASN A 297 8.05 18.73 -4.71
C ASN A 297 6.84 19.67 -4.75
N THR A 298 5.76 19.29 -4.07
CA THR A 298 4.57 20.11 -3.95
C THR A 298 4.70 21.07 -2.77
N ARG A 299 4.44 22.36 -3.00
CA ARG A 299 4.46 23.43 -1.98
C ARG A 299 3.27 24.36 -2.12
N ASP A 300 2.90 25.02 -1.03
CA ASP A 300 1.86 26.05 -1.04
C ASP A 300 2.27 27.27 -1.87
N THR A 301 1.28 27.90 -2.48
CA THR A 301 1.38 29.21 -3.15
C THR A 301 0.56 30.24 -2.38
N THR A 302 0.40 31.46 -2.90
CA THR A 302 -0.44 32.50 -2.27
C THR A 302 -1.93 32.38 -2.61
N GLY A 303 -2.29 31.58 -3.61
CA GLY A 303 -3.69 31.41 -4.05
C GLY A 303 -4.51 30.61 -3.04
N SER A 304 -5.76 31.01 -2.82
CA SER A 304 -6.70 30.25 -1.99
C SER A 304 -8.09 30.25 -2.61
N GLN A 305 -8.89 29.24 -2.26
CA GLN A 305 -10.30 29.16 -2.65
C GLN A 305 -11.14 28.58 -1.51
N VAL A 306 -12.42 28.97 -1.49
CA VAL A 306 -13.41 28.38 -0.58
C VAL A 306 -14.48 27.70 -1.42
N VAL A 307 -14.75 26.44 -1.11
CA VAL A 307 -15.77 25.61 -1.75
C VAL A 307 -16.88 25.33 -0.75
N LYS A 308 -18.13 25.49 -1.17
CA LYS A 308 -19.29 25.11 -0.35
C LYS A 308 -19.70 23.68 -0.69
N ALA A 309 -20.01 22.89 0.33
CA ALA A 309 -20.44 21.50 0.11
C ALA A 309 -21.63 21.10 0.99
N ARG A 310 -22.46 20.20 0.46
CA ARG A 310 -23.49 19.47 1.22
C ARG A 310 -22.92 18.30 1.99
N GLN A 311 -22.04 17.54 1.35
CA GLN A 311 -21.40 16.36 1.92
C GLN A 311 -19.91 16.35 1.53
N ILE A 312 -19.09 15.74 2.38
CA ILE A 312 -17.64 15.65 2.19
C ILE A 312 -17.20 14.19 2.28
N ILE A 313 -16.35 13.76 1.35
CA ILE A 313 -15.60 12.50 1.43
C ILE A 313 -14.12 12.84 1.57
N LEU A 314 -13.56 12.54 2.74
CA LEU A 314 -12.12 12.63 3.03
C LEU A 314 -11.47 11.30 2.65
N ALA A 315 -10.92 11.23 1.44
CA ALA A 315 -10.32 10.04 0.85
C ALA A 315 -8.79 10.02 1.05
N MET A 316 -8.35 10.08 2.30
CA MET A 316 -6.95 10.38 2.66
C MET A 316 -6.49 9.57 3.90
N PRO A 317 -5.17 9.35 4.07
CA PRO A 317 -4.65 8.57 5.19
C PRO A 317 -4.78 9.31 6.54
N ARG A 318 -4.51 8.60 7.63
CA ARG A 318 -4.55 9.15 9.00
C ARG A 318 -3.78 10.47 9.11
N ARG A 319 -2.54 10.51 8.63
CA ARG A 319 -1.70 11.71 8.74
C ARG A 319 -2.30 12.93 8.04
N ALA A 320 -2.84 12.75 6.84
CA ALA A 320 -3.50 13.83 6.11
C ALA A 320 -4.74 14.38 6.84
N LEU A 321 -5.49 13.52 7.55
CA LEU A 321 -6.60 13.95 8.40
C LEU A 321 -6.11 14.81 9.57
N GLU A 322 -5.02 14.42 10.21
CA GLU A 322 -4.41 15.15 11.34
C GLU A 322 -3.87 16.54 10.93
N LEU A 323 -3.60 16.77 9.64
CA LEU A 323 -3.10 18.05 9.12
C LEU A 323 -4.21 19.07 8.84
N ILE A 324 -5.48 18.68 8.90
CA ILE A 324 -6.63 19.55 8.58
C ILE A 324 -7.22 20.13 9.86
N GLU A 325 -7.45 21.44 9.88
CA GLU A 325 -8.23 22.06 10.94
C GLU A 325 -9.74 21.85 10.69
N ALA A 326 -10.46 21.13 11.55
CA ALA A 326 -11.91 20.97 11.43
C ALA A 326 -12.58 20.68 12.78
N PRO A 327 -13.77 21.27 13.08
CA PRO A 327 -14.53 20.97 14.31
C PRO A 327 -14.88 19.48 14.48
N LEU A 328 -14.97 18.75 13.36
CA LEU A 328 -15.11 17.29 13.30
C LEU A 328 -14.13 16.56 14.23
N PHE A 329 -12.86 17.00 14.26
CA PHE A 329 -11.79 16.31 14.98
C PHE A 329 -11.80 16.58 16.49
N ASP A 330 -12.69 17.47 16.96
CA ASP A 330 -12.95 17.67 18.39
C ASP A 330 -13.98 16.69 18.95
N ASP A 331 -14.67 15.91 18.10
CA ASP A 331 -15.55 14.83 18.56
C ASP A 331 -14.75 13.84 19.43
N PRO A 332 -15.21 13.55 20.67
CA PRO A 332 -14.44 12.71 21.59
C PRO A 332 -14.14 11.32 21.04
N TRP A 333 -15.09 10.70 20.33
CA TRP A 333 -14.91 9.35 19.83
C TRP A 333 -13.93 9.35 18.65
N LEU A 334 -14.07 10.28 17.71
CA LEU A 334 -13.13 10.38 16.59
C LEU A 334 -11.72 10.67 17.10
N LYS A 335 -11.58 11.60 18.05
CA LYS A 335 -10.28 11.95 18.63
C LYS A 335 -9.58 10.76 19.30
N GLU A 336 -10.34 9.93 20.01
CA GLU A 336 -9.84 8.71 20.65
C GLU A 336 -9.43 7.62 19.63
N ASN A 337 -10.18 7.50 18.54
CA ASN A 337 -10.05 6.39 17.59
C ASN A 337 -9.27 6.74 16.31
N LEU A 338 -9.01 8.01 16.01
CA LEU A 338 -8.12 8.40 14.90
C LEU A 338 -6.71 7.79 15.10
N GLY A 339 -6.29 7.68 16.36
CA GLY A 339 -5.02 7.07 16.74
C GLY A 339 -4.97 5.54 16.67
N SER A 340 -6.03 4.85 16.29
CA SER A 340 -6.19 3.38 16.41
C SER A 340 -5.37 2.56 15.43
N VAL A 341 -4.63 3.20 14.54
CA VAL A 341 -3.79 2.56 13.53
C VAL A 341 -2.34 3.06 13.62
N LEU A 342 -1.39 2.16 13.41
CA LEU A 342 0.01 2.46 13.16
C LEU A 342 0.16 3.02 11.75
N MET A 343 1.16 3.87 11.55
CA MET A 343 1.59 4.31 10.23
C MET A 343 2.93 3.62 9.97
N GLN A 344 2.98 2.79 8.94
CA GLN A 344 4.19 2.04 8.62
C GLN A 344 4.97 2.78 7.55
N SER A 345 6.18 3.21 7.90
CA SER A 345 7.13 3.79 6.95
C SER A 345 7.48 2.75 5.90
N ALA A 346 7.56 3.17 4.64
CA ALA A 346 7.87 2.30 3.51
C ALA A 346 8.84 3.00 2.57
N PHE A 347 9.81 2.28 2.06
CA PHE A 347 10.79 2.79 1.13
C PHE A 347 11.09 1.77 0.02
N LYS A 348 11.24 2.27 -1.20
CA LYS A 348 11.64 1.48 -2.36
C LYS A 348 12.72 2.21 -3.15
N LEU A 349 13.78 1.50 -3.50
CA LEU A 349 14.86 1.96 -4.36
C LEU A 349 15.00 1.01 -5.54
N PHE A 350 14.97 1.57 -6.75
CA PHE A 350 15.16 0.88 -8.01
C PHE A 350 16.48 1.28 -8.66
N LEU A 351 17.18 0.30 -9.23
CA LEU A 351 18.42 0.47 -9.98
C LEU A 351 18.24 -0.17 -11.37
N ALA A 352 18.60 0.57 -12.41
CA ALA A 352 18.54 0.10 -13.80
C ALA A 352 19.93 -0.29 -14.30
N TYR A 353 20.02 -1.43 -14.98
CA TYR A 353 21.26 -1.99 -15.51
C TYR A 353 21.12 -2.30 -17.00
N GLU A 354 22.17 -2.09 -17.78
CA GLU A 354 22.17 -2.46 -19.22
C GLU A 354 22.08 -3.97 -19.46
N GLN A 355 22.42 -4.78 -18.44
CA GLN A 355 22.35 -6.23 -18.51
C GLN A 355 21.82 -6.82 -17.20
N PRO A 356 21.01 -7.88 -17.24
CA PRO A 356 20.45 -8.53 -16.06
C PRO A 356 21.47 -9.49 -15.44
N TRP A 357 22.53 -8.95 -14.85
CA TRP A 357 23.68 -9.70 -14.33
C TRP A 357 23.29 -10.86 -13.38
N TRP A 358 22.18 -10.73 -12.65
CA TRP A 358 21.66 -11.74 -11.72
C TRP A 358 21.18 -13.03 -12.41
N ARG A 359 20.91 -13.00 -13.72
CA ARG A 359 20.51 -14.19 -14.50
C ARG A 359 21.58 -15.29 -14.45
N SER A 360 22.85 -14.91 -14.42
CA SER A 360 23.98 -15.84 -14.29
C SER A 360 23.97 -16.63 -12.96
N LEU A 361 23.26 -16.12 -11.95
CA LEU A 361 23.10 -16.73 -10.63
C LEU A 361 21.85 -17.60 -10.51
N GLY A 362 21.13 -17.79 -11.63
CA GLY A 362 19.86 -18.50 -11.69
C GLY A 362 18.68 -17.70 -11.12
N LEU A 363 18.80 -16.38 -11.00
CA LEU A 363 17.75 -15.52 -10.46
C LEU A 363 16.94 -14.92 -11.61
N VAL A 364 15.61 -14.92 -11.48
CA VAL A 364 14.72 -14.51 -12.58
C VAL A 364 13.67 -13.51 -12.09
N ALA A 365 13.00 -13.83 -10.98
CA ALA A 365 11.81 -13.16 -10.50
C ALA A 365 11.65 -13.35 -8.99
N GLY A 366 10.68 -12.67 -8.39
CA GLY A 366 10.47 -12.67 -6.94
C GLY A 366 11.58 -11.91 -6.21
N ARG A 367 11.72 -12.20 -4.91
CA ARG A 367 12.65 -11.51 -4.01
C ARG A 367 13.71 -12.41 -3.42
N SER A 368 14.90 -11.86 -3.23
CA SER A 368 15.89 -12.33 -2.26
C SER A 368 15.81 -11.50 -0.98
N VAL A 369 16.07 -12.10 0.17
CA VAL A 369 15.89 -11.47 1.50
C VAL A 369 17.22 -11.40 2.25
N THR A 370 17.41 -10.35 3.04
CA THR A 370 18.64 -10.13 3.81
C THR A 370 18.38 -9.33 5.09
N ASP A 371 19.23 -9.50 6.09
CA ASP A 371 19.22 -8.68 7.31
C ASP A 371 19.98 -7.34 7.13
N LEU A 372 20.67 -7.16 6.00
CA LEU A 372 21.25 -5.87 5.60
C LEU A 372 20.17 -4.81 5.36
N PRO A 373 20.48 -3.50 5.47
CA PRO A 373 19.51 -2.42 5.26
C PRO A 373 18.70 -2.43 3.95
N VAL A 374 19.18 -3.07 2.87
CA VAL A 374 18.40 -3.26 1.63
C VAL A 374 17.18 -4.18 1.80
N ARG A 375 17.20 -5.08 2.80
CA ARG A 375 16.16 -6.03 3.22
C ARG A 375 15.63 -6.99 2.16
N GLN A 376 15.06 -6.49 1.08
CA GLN A 376 14.51 -7.29 -0.01
C GLN A 376 14.99 -6.76 -1.36
N VAL A 377 15.49 -7.66 -2.21
CA VAL A 377 15.91 -7.37 -3.58
C VAL A 377 14.98 -8.08 -4.55
N TYR A 378 14.20 -7.35 -5.35
CA TYR A 378 13.31 -7.95 -6.35
C TYR A 378 13.86 -7.82 -7.78
N TYR A 379 13.72 -8.90 -8.54
CA TYR A 379 14.10 -8.97 -9.95
C TYR A 379 12.87 -8.62 -10.80
N MET A 380 12.80 -7.38 -11.29
CA MET A 380 11.57 -6.85 -11.91
C MET A 380 11.40 -7.27 -13.37
N GLY A 381 12.50 -7.57 -14.06
CA GLY A 381 12.50 -8.08 -15.44
C GLY A 381 13.46 -7.33 -16.36
N THR A 382 13.51 -7.81 -17.61
CA THR A 382 14.33 -7.27 -18.70
C THR A 382 13.42 -6.81 -19.84
N GLU A 383 13.77 -5.70 -20.49
CA GLU A 383 12.98 -5.05 -21.53
C GLU A 383 12.65 -6.00 -22.69
N CYS A 384 13.63 -6.72 -23.25
CA CYS A 384 13.41 -7.65 -24.37
C CYS A 384 12.50 -8.85 -24.05
N GLU A 385 12.20 -9.10 -22.78
CA GLU A 385 11.29 -10.18 -22.35
C GLU A 385 9.85 -9.70 -22.15
N GLN A 386 9.61 -8.38 -22.18
CA GLN A 386 8.28 -7.83 -21.97
C GLN A 386 7.43 -7.93 -23.25
N PRO A 387 6.10 -8.08 -23.12
CA PRO A 387 5.20 -7.98 -24.27
C PRO A 387 5.34 -6.62 -24.97
N GLY A 388 5.80 -6.64 -26.24
CA GLY A 388 6.07 -5.40 -27.00
C GLY A 388 7.34 -4.67 -26.58
N GLY A 389 8.25 -5.37 -25.89
CA GLY A 389 9.53 -4.84 -25.42
C GLY A 389 10.53 -4.55 -26.54
N GLU A 390 11.41 -3.59 -26.27
CA GLU A 390 12.52 -3.26 -27.17
C GLU A 390 13.61 -4.34 -27.15
N PRO A 391 14.38 -4.54 -28.24
CA PRO A 391 15.44 -5.55 -28.31
C PRO A 391 16.70 -5.11 -27.54
N SER A 392 16.56 -4.82 -26.24
CA SER A 392 17.64 -4.44 -25.34
C SER A 392 17.65 -5.29 -24.07
N LEU A 393 18.84 -5.46 -23.49
CA LEU A 393 19.03 -6.17 -22.22
C LEU A 393 18.85 -5.27 -21.00
N ASN A 394 18.38 -4.04 -21.20
CA ASN A 394 18.07 -3.14 -20.10
C ASN A 394 17.13 -3.82 -19.13
N SER A 395 17.47 -3.75 -17.86
CA SER A 395 16.81 -4.52 -16.81
C SER A 395 16.67 -3.71 -15.54
N LEU A 396 15.62 -4.02 -14.79
CA LEU A 396 15.26 -3.30 -13.58
C LEU A 396 15.37 -4.21 -12.36
N LEU A 397 16.06 -3.71 -11.34
CA LEU A 397 16.15 -4.30 -10.03
C LEU A 397 15.48 -3.37 -9.01
N MET A 398 14.56 -3.87 -8.20
CA MET A 398 14.22 -3.18 -6.95
C MET A 398 15.28 -3.56 -5.93
N ALA A 399 16.33 -2.75 -5.85
CA ALA A 399 17.50 -3.01 -5.01
C ALA A 399 17.18 -2.97 -3.51
N SER A 400 16.14 -2.26 -3.12
CA SER A 400 15.61 -2.32 -1.77
C SER A 400 14.10 -2.13 -1.77
N TYR A 401 13.41 -2.98 -1.01
CA TYR A 401 12.07 -2.72 -0.51
C TYR A 401 12.06 -3.02 0.98
N ASN A 402 11.80 -1.99 1.79
CA ASN A 402 11.83 -2.12 3.23
C ASN A 402 10.85 -1.17 3.93
N ASP A 403 10.82 -1.31 5.25
CA ASP A 403 9.89 -0.64 6.14
C ASP A 403 10.50 -0.36 7.53
N ILE A 404 9.75 0.41 8.32
CA ILE A 404 9.98 0.73 9.74
C ILE A 404 11.47 0.98 10.06
N GLY A 405 12.18 -0.02 10.61
CA GLY A 405 13.48 0.13 11.26
C GLY A 405 14.62 0.45 10.32
N THR A 406 14.48 0.15 9.02
CA THR A 406 15.55 0.39 8.04
C THR A 406 15.35 1.65 7.19
N VAL A 407 14.17 2.27 7.22
CA VAL A 407 13.93 3.53 6.51
C VAL A 407 14.88 4.66 6.98
N PRO A 408 15.16 4.85 8.30
CA PRO A 408 16.10 5.86 8.76
C PRO A 408 17.54 5.69 8.24
N PHE A 409 17.96 4.46 7.93
CA PHE A 409 19.28 4.22 7.33
C PHE A 409 19.41 4.94 5.98
N TRP A 410 18.37 4.86 5.14
CA TRP A 410 18.36 5.49 3.83
C TRP A 410 18.22 7.00 3.90
N LYS A 411 17.46 7.51 4.89
CA LYS A 411 17.31 8.95 5.16
C LYS A 411 18.66 9.64 5.40
N GLY A 412 19.59 8.96 6.07
CA GLY A 412 20.95 9.47 6.28
C GLY A 412 21.77 9.69 5.00
N LEU A 413 21.35 9.10 3.87
CA LEU A 413 22.07 9.16 2.59
C LEU A 413 21.48 10.21 1.62
N GLU A 414 20.34 10.83 1.95
CA GLU A 414 19.62 11.75 1.03
C GLU A 414 20.41 13.05 0.76
N GLY A 415 21.24 13.50 1.70
CA GLY A 415 21.98 14.78 1.61
C GLY A 415 23.22 14.78 0.70
N GLY A 416 23.54 13.66 0.05
CA GLY A 416 24.69 13.54 -0.86
C GLY A 416 24.48 14.26 -2.20
N ALA A 417 25.53 14.27 -3.04
CA ALA A 417 25.42 14.76 -4.42
C ALA A 417 24.38 13.93 -5.20
N PRO A 418 23.53 14.56 -6.05
CA PRO A 418 22.59 13.83 -6.88
C PRO A 418 23.29 12.79 -7.75
N PHE A 419 22.72 11.60 -7.83
CA PHE A 419 23.14 10.58 -8.77
C PHE A 419 22.80 11.04 -10.19
N VAL A 420 23.78 11.06 -11.08
CA VAL A 420 23.61 11.51 -12.47
C VAL A 420 23.40 10.37 -13.46
N GLY A 421 23.77 9.14 -13.08
CA GLY A 421 23.69 7.99 -13.98
C GLY A 421 24.60 8.10 -15.22
N HIS A 422 24.28 7.33 -16.25
CA HIS A 422 24.85 7.46 -17.60
C HIS A 422 23.82 7.04 -18.65
N VAL A 423 23.97 7.53 -19.89
CA VAL A 423 23.07 7.15 -20.99
C VAL A 423 23.31 5.67 -21.33
N PRO A 424 22.28 4.81 -21.32
CA PRO A 424 22.47 3.41 -21.66
C PRO A 424 22.77 3.26 -23.15
N SER A 425 23.59 2.27 -23.51
CA SER A 425 24.02 2.02 -24.90
C SER A 425 22.87 1.93 -25.90
N SER A 426 21.71 1.39 -25.50
CA SER A 426 20.51 1.27 -26.34
C SER A 426 19.92 2.62 -26.76
N HIS A 427 20.26 3.71 -26.08
CA HIS A 427 19.72 5.06 -26.30
C HIS A 427 20.83 6.10 -26.58
N ALA A 428 22.03 5.64 -26.99
CA ALA A 428 23.15 6.52 -27.31
C ALA A 428 22.77 7.55 -28.39
N GLY A 429 22.98 8.84 -28.08
CA GLY A 429 22.64 9.95 -28.97
C GLY A 429 21.16 10.31 -29.06
N GLN A 430 20.27 9.59 -28.35
CA GLN A 430 18.83 9.84 -28.34
C GLN A 430 18.33 10.51 -27.05
N LEU A 431 19.08 10.35 -25.96
CA LEU A 431 18.71 10.83 -24.62
C LEU A 431 19.76 11.83 -24.11
N GLN A 432 19.32 12.94 -23.52
CA GLN A 432 20.23 13.85 -22.80
C GLN A 432 20.61 13.25 -21.45
N ALA A 433 21.82 13.55 -20.97
CA ALA A 433 22.30 13.07 -19.67
C ALA A 433 21.37 13.48 -18.50
N THR A 434 20.72 14.65 -18.59
CA THR A 434 19.79 15.15 -17.55
C THR A 434 18.46 14.38 -17.50
N GLU A 435 18.18 13.53 -18.49
CA GLU A 435 16.94 12.75 -18.57
C GLU A 435 17.15 11.30 -18.08
N VAL A 436 18.40 10.90 -17.81
CA VAL A 436 18.76 9.54 -17.41
C VAL A 436 18.12 9.17 -16.08
N VAL A 437 18.17 10.07 -15.10
CA VAL A 437 17.64 9.87 -13.75
C VAL A 437 16.32 10.66 -13.64
N PRO A 438 15.18 9.98 -13.42
CA PRO A 438 13.88 10.65 -13.35
C PRO A 438 13.83 11.69 -12.23
N ARG A 439 13.24 12.85 -12.53
CA ARG A 439 12.98 13.86 -11.49
C ARG A 439 11.73 13.48 -10.70
N CYS A 440 11.90 13.24 -9.41
CA CYS A 440 10.84 12.91 -8.46
C CYS A 440 10.95 13.80 -7.21
N GLN A 441 9.96 13.73 -6.33
CA GLN A 441 9.96 14.45 -5.04
C GLN A 441 11.28 14.29 -4.29
N PHE A 442 11.79 13.06 -4.28
CA PHE A 442 13.06 12.72 -3.68
C PHE A 442 14.09 12.41 -4.78
N GLN A 443 15.22 13.13 -4.75
CA GLN A 443 16.33 12.92 -5.67
C GLN A 443 17.31 11.91 -5.09
N VAL A 444 17.60 10.85 -5.86
CA VAL A 444 18.52 9.79 -5.42
C VAL A 444 19.94 10.33 -5.40
N SER A 445 20.67 10.10 -4.31
CA SER A 445 22.06 10.53 -4.18
C SER A 445 23.01 9.45 -4.70
N ASP A 446 24.19 9.86 -5.18
CA ASP A 446 25.23 8.93 -5.64
C ASP A 446 25.67 7.99 -4.51
N GLU A 447 25.75 8.51 -3.28
CA GLU A 447 26.07 7.73 -2.09
C GLU A 447 25.00 6.67 -1.78
N MET A 448 23.72 7.00 -1.92
CA MET A 448 22.64 6.03 -1.75
C MET A 448 22.74 4.89 -2.75
N VAL A 449 23.00 5.19 -4.03
CA VAL A 449 23.21 4.18 -5.07
C VAL A 449 24.44 3.32 -4.76
N ARG A 450 25.55 3.94 -4.37
CA ARG A 450 26.80 3.24 -4.02
C ARG A 450 26.61 2.29 -2.85
N VAL A 451 25.97 2.74 -1.77
CA VAL A 451 25.72 1.95 -0.56
C VAL A 451 24.72 0.82 -0.82
N ALA A 452 23.67 1.06 -1.62
CA ALA A 452 22.76 0.01 -2.05
C ALA A 452 23.50 -1.04 -2.89
N GLN A 453 24.33 -0.59 -3.84
CA GLN A 453 25.10 -1.49 -4.69
C GLN A 453 26.09 -2.34 -3.90
N MET A 454 26.77 -1.80 -2.89
CA MET A 454 27.62 -2.59 -2.00
C MET A 454 26.86 -3.74 -1.33
N GLN A 455 25.67 -3.46 -0.80
CA GLN A 455 24.84 -4.47 -0.14
C GLN A 455 24.30 -5.49 -1.14
N VAL A 456 23.85 -5.04 -2.33
CA VAL A 456 23.41 -5.94 -3.40
C VAL A 456 24.55 -6.86 -3.84
N THR A 457 25.76 -6.33 -4.05
CA THR A 457 26.97 -7.12 -4.35
C THR A 457 27.22 -8.18 -3.28
N GLN A 458 27.11 -7.82 -2.00
CA GLN A 458 27.30 -8.73 -0.88
C GLN A 458 26.24 -9.85 -0.82
N VAL A 459 24.96 -9.52 -0.98
CA VAL A 459 23.85 -10.50 -0.99
C VAL A 459 24.07 -11.53 -2.11
N HIS A 460 24.56 -11.09 -3.26
CA HIS A 460 24.71 -11.91 -4.46
C HIS A 460 26.10 -12.56 -4.61
N ASP A 461 26.98 -12.41 -3.63
CA ASP A 461 28.35 -12.96 -3.65
C ASP A 461 29.16 -12.56 -4.89
N GLN A 462 29.04 -11.30 -5.30
CA GLN A 462 29.76 -10.77 -6.46
C GLN A 462 31.01 -10.02 -6.00
N VAL A 463 32.06 -10.02 -6.83
CA VAL A 463 33.27 -9.22 -6.59
C VAL A 463 33.00 -7.76 -6.96
N GLU A 464 32.42 -7.56 -8.14
CA GLU A 464 32.05 -6.26 -8.67
C GLU A 464 30.77 -6.40 -9.49
N LEU A 465 29.91 -5.39 -9.43
CA LEU A 465 28.70 -5.29 -10.24
C LEU A 465 28.83 -4.08 -11.19
N PRO A 466 28.25 -4.14 -12.41
CA PRO A 466 28.23 -2.99 -13.30
C PRO A 466 27.53 -1.81 -12.62
N ARG A 467 28.04 -0.59 -12.77
CA ARG A 467 27.37 0.60 -12.23
C ARG A 467 25.97 0.71 -12.86
N PRO A 468 24.90 0.95 -12.07
CA PRO A 468 23.59 1.19 -12.65
C PRO A 468 23.62 2.46 -13.50
N TYR A 469 22.87 2.46 -14.59
CA TYR A 469 22.79 3.62 -15.47
C TYR A 469 21.75 4.63 -15.00
N SER A 470 20.72 4.18 -14.28
CA SER A 470 19.68 5.03 -13.70
C SER A 470 19.19 4.47 -12.36
N ALA A 471 18.54 5.32 -11.57
CA ALA A 471 17.97 4.96 -10.28
C ALA A 471 16.77 5.84 -9.93
N VAL A 472 15.87 5.33 -9.11
CA VAL A 472 14.78 6.13 -8.51
C VAL A 472 14.39 5.53 -7.17
N TYR A 473 14.04 6.38 -6.20
CA TYR A 473 13.47 5.92 -4.94
C TYR A 473 12.28 6.77 -4.52
N HIS A 474 11.52 6.23 -3.56
CA HIS A 474 10.53 6.99 -2.84
C HIS A 474 10.41 6.48 -1.41
N ALA A 475 10.12 7.38 -0.48
CA ALA A 475 9.81 7.08 0.90
C ALA A 475 8.43 7.66 1.24
N TRP A 476 7.57 6.89 1.89
CA TRP A 476 6.17 7.25 2.14
C TRP A 476 5.90 7.80 3.56
N ASP A 477 6.94 8.00 4.35
CA ASP A 477 6.87 8.44 5.75
C ASP A 477 6.64 9.95 5.92
N ALA A 478 6.92 10.75 4.89
CA ALA A 478 6.76 12.20 4.93
C ALA A 478 5.28 12.65 4.80
N ASP A 479 5.02 13.89 5.22
CA ASP A 479 3.75 14.55 4.95
C ASP A 479 3.50 14.67 3.43
N PRO A 480 2.24 14.51 2.97
CA PRO A 480 1.02 14.32 3.77
C PRO A 480 0.67 12.85 4.05
N TYR A 481 1.51 11.90 3.65
CA TYR A 481 1.18 10.47 3.71
C TYR A 481 1.37 9.88 5.11
N GLY A 482 2.51 10.18 5.76
CA GLY A 482 2.88 9.70 7.09
C GLY A 482 3.25 8.21 7.18
N GLY A 483 2.97 7.43 6.12
CA GLY A 483 3.31 6.02 5.99
C GLY A 483 2.90 5.45 4.62
N GLY A 484 3.53 4.35 4.22
CA GLY A 484 3.16 3.59 3.03
C GLY A 484 1.86 2.80 3.22
N TRP A 485 1.61 2.31 4.43
CA TRP A 485 0.36 1.65 4.82
C TRP A 485 0.07 1.82 6.31
N HIS A 486 -1.05 1.27 6.76
CA HIS A 486 -1.45 1.30 8.16
C HIS A 486 -1.66 -0.11 8.69
N GLU A 487 -1.59 -0.27 10.01
CA GLU A 487 -1.93 -1.51 10.69
C GLU A 487 -2.74 -1.20 11.95
N TRP A 488 -3.76 -1.99 12.29
CA TRP A 488 -4.51 -1.77 13.52
C TRP A 488 -3.61 -1.88 14.76
N LYS A 489 -3.82 -1.02 15.75
CA LYS A 489 -3.16 -1.14 17.07
C LYS A 489 -3.91 -2.10 17.97
N ALA A 490 -3.18 -2.73 18.88
CA ALA A 490 -3.77 -3.41 20.02
C ALA A 490 -4.60 -2.46 20.91
N ASN A 491 -5.48 -3.04 21.72
CA ASN A 491 -6.39 -2.35 22.65
C ASN A 491 -7.48 -1.51 21.96
N TYR A 492 -7.76 -1.78 20.69
CA TYR A 492 -8.87 -1.16 19.95
C TYR A 492 -9.88 -2.21 19.48
N ARG A 493 -11.15 -1.81 19.45
CA ARG A 493 -12.26 -2.65 18.93
C ARG A 493 -12.42 -2.41 17.43
N ILE A 494 -11.65 -3.16 16.64
CA ILE A 494 -11.52 -2.99 15.18
C ILE A 494 -12.88 -3.05 14.49
N GLU A 495 -13.71 -4.03 14.85
CA GLU A 495 -15.04 -4.24 14.29
C GLU A 495 -15.98 -3.06 14.53
N GLN A 496 -15.81 -2.33 15.64
CA GLN A 496 -16.63 -1.14 15.93
C GLN A 496 -16.09 0.09 15.19
N ILE A 497 -14.77 0.26 15.19
CA ILE A 497 -14.11 1.43 14.60
C ILE A 497 -14.25 1.42 13.08
N LEU A 498 -14.03 0.28 12.43
CA LEU A 498 -14.17 0.11 10.98
C LEU A 498 -15.52 0.66 10.46
N TYR A 499 -16.60 0.32 11.16
CA TYR A 499 -17.95 0.74 10.76
C TYR A 499 -18.20 2.21 11.03
N ARG A 500 -17.90 2.68 12.24
CA ARG A 500 -18.20 4.06 12.66
C ARG A 500 -17.27 5.07 12.00
N MET A 501 -16.01 4.72 11.71
CA MET A 501 -15.04 5.65 11.12
C MET A 501 -15.46 6.16 9.73
N ARG A 502 -16.27 5.40 8.97
CA ARG A 502 -16.83 5.86 7.68
C ARG A 502 -17.75 7.08 7.81
N LYS A 503 -18.37 7.26 8.99
CA LYS A 503 -19.19 8.42 9.36
C LYS A 503 -19.04 8.67 10.88
N PRO A 504 -17.91 9.25 11.32
CA PRO A 504 -17.49 9.21 12.73
C PRO A 504 -18.37 10.06 13.65
N VAL A 505 -18.93 11.15 13.12
CA VAL A 505 -19.80 12.10 13.81
C VAL A 505 -21.20 12.03 13.21
N ALA A 506 -22.16 11.56 14.01
CA ALA A 506 -23.45 11.09 13.52
C ALA A 506 -24.31 12.18 12.85
N ASP A 507 -24.24 13.41 13.36
CA ASP A 507 -25.00 14.57 12.88
C ASP A 507 -24.30 15.32 11.73
N GLN A 508 -23.09 14.89 11.33
CA GLN A 508 -22.34 15.47 10.22
C GLN A 508 -22.38 14.58 8.97
N GLN A 509 -22.36 15.19 7.79
CA GLN A 509 -22.22 14.52 6.50
C GLN A 509 -20.78 14.60 5.98
N ILE A 510 -19.85 14.18 6.85
CA ILE A 510 -18.42 14.08 6.53
C ILE A 510 -18.00 12.63 6.71
N HIS A 511 -17.47 12.05 5.65
CA HIS A 511 -17.13 10.65 5.55
C HIS A 511 -15.63 10.46 5.42
N ILE A 512 -15.06 9.46 6.09
CA ILE A 512 -13.65 9.11 5.96
C ILE A 512 -13.56 7.79 5.22
N VAL A 513 -12.83 7.76 4.11
CA VAL A 513 -12.65 6.56 3.29
C VAL A 513 -11.19 6.36 2.92
N GLY A 514 -10.79 5.12 2.73
CA GLY A 514 -9.42 4.76 2.37
C GLY A 514 -8.96 3.52 3.10
N GLU A 515 -7.71 3.15 2.85
CA GLU A 515 -7.13 1.91 3.35
C GLU A 515 -6.85 1.94 4.86
N ALA A 516 -6.62 3.13 5.44
CA ALA A 516 -6.11 3.26 6.82
C ALA A 516 -7.00 2.56 7.85
N TYR A 517 -8.32 2.74 7.75
CA TYR A 517 -9.30 2.12 8.64
C TYR A 517 -10.10 1.07 7.87
N SER A 518 -9.40 0.09 7.29
CA SER A 518 -9.99 -1.01 6.53
C SER A 518 -9.49 -2.36 7.08
N MET A 519 -10.10 -3.46 6.63
CA MET A 519 -9.53 -4.80 6.84
C MET A 519 -8.46 -5.17 5.82
N GLY A 520 -8.45 -4.54 4.66
CA GLY A 520 -7.46 -4.73 3.60
C GLY A 520 -6.31 -3.73 3.71
N GLN A 521 -5.79 -3.53 4.92
CA GLN A 521 -4.64 -2.67 5.20
C GLN A 521 -3.42 -3.09 4.35
N GLY A 522 -2.69 -2.12 3.79
CA GLY A 522 -1.64 -2.34 2.79
C GLY A 522 -2.11 -2.50 1.35
N TRP A 523 -3.42 -2.66 1.10
CA TRP A 523 -3.95 -2.99 -0.23
C TRP A 523 -4.96 -1.98 -0.76
N VAL A 524 -5.00 -1.87 -2.10
CA VAL A 524 -6.04 -1.10 -2.80
C VAL A 524 -7.44 -1.65 -2.50
N GLU A 525 -7.55 -2.96 -2.28
CA GLU A 525 -8.81 -3.62 -1.90
C GLU A 525 -9.43 -2.96 -0.68
N GLY A 526 -8.67 -2.74 0.40
CA GLY A 526 -9.16 -2.09 1.61
C GLY A 526 -9.65 -0.67 1.38
N ALA A 527 -8.96 0.09 0.52
CA ALA A 527 -9.40 1.44 0.15
C ALA A 527 -10.74 1.44 -0.60
N LEU A 528 -10.93 0.47 -1.51
CA LEU A 528 -12.12 0.41 -2.35
C LEU A 528 -13.32 -0.21 -1.63
N THR A 529 -13.13 -1.17 -0.73
CA THR A 529 -14.23 -1.77 0.04
C THR A 529 -14.83 -0.78 1.05
N VAL A 530 -13.99 0.02 1.72
CA VAL A 530 -14.44 1.12 2.58
C VAL A 530 -15.14 2.20 1.76
N ALA A 531 -14.62 2.56 0.59
CA ALA A 531 -15.26 3.54 -0.29
C ALA A 531 -16.63 3.04 -0.78
N GLU A 532 -16.71 1.84 -1.36
CA GLU A 532 -17.95 1.30 -1.91
C GLU A 532 -19.00 1.08 -0.81
N SER A 533 -18.63 0.58 0.37
CA SER A 533 -19.58 0.43 1.48
C SER A 533 -20.12 1.77 1.95
N THR A 534 -19.28 2.81 2.01
CA THR A 534 -19.70 4.18 2.35
C THR A 534 -20.70 4.73 1.32
N LEU A 535 -20.42 4.53 0.04
CA LEU A 535 -21.30 4.98 -1.05
C LEU A 535 -22.67 4.27 -1.02
N GLN A 536 -22.70 2.97 -0.76
CA GLN A 536 -23.96 2.23 -0.68
C GLN A 536 -24.80 2.67 0.53
N GLU A 537 -24.17 2.80 1.69
CA GLU A 537 -24.88 3.05 2.95
C GLU A 537 -25.31 4.52 3.12
N PHE A 538 -24.42 5.47 2.81
CA PHE A 538 -24.65 6.89 3.13
C PHE A 538 -25.04 7.74 1.91
N PHE A 539 -24.75 7.28 0.69
CA PHE A 539 -25.11 7.98 -0.56
C PHE A 539 -26.22 7.28 -1.35
N GLY A 540 -26.70 6.13 -0.85
CA GLY A 540 -27.81 5.38 -1.46
C GLY A 540 -27.48 4.80 -2.83
N LEU A 541 -26.19 4.57 -3.14
CA LEU A 541 -25.79 3.94 -4.39
C LEU A 541 -26.15 2.45 -4.37
N LYS A 542 -26.59 1.93 -5.51
CA LYS A 542 -26.79 0.49 -5.67
C LYS A 542 -25.44 -0.21 -5.83
N ARG A 543 -25.33 -1.43 -5.32
CA ARG A 543 -24.18 -2.30 -5.60
C ARG A 543 -23.98 -2.42 -7.12
N PRO A 544 -22.76 -2.22 -7.64
CA PRO A 544 -22.53 -2.30 -9.07
C PRO A 544 -22.72 -3.72 -9.57
N ASN A 545 -23.27 -3.86 -10.77
CA ASN A 545 -23.57 -5.18 -11.35
C ASN A 545 -22.34 -6.05 -11.65
N TRP A 546 -21.16 -5.43 -11.75
CA TRP A 546 -19.88 -6.12 -11.94
C TRP A 546 -19.28 -6.65 -10.62
N LEU A 547 -19.84 -6.27 -9.47
CA LEU A 547 -19.41 -6.78 -8.17
C LEU A 547 -20.27 -7.98 -7.78
N PRO A 548 -19.68 -9.13 -7.37
CA PRO A 548 -20.47 -10.29 -6.95
C PRO A 548 -21.45 -9.97 -5.82
N LYS A 549 -22.67 -10.52 -5.90
CA LYS A 549 -23.73 -10.24 -4.92
C LYS A 549 -23.42 -10.78 -3.52
N ASN A 550 -22.65 -11.85 -3.44
CA ASN A 550 -22.23 -12.54 -2.22
C ASN A 550 -20.87 -12.06 -1.69
N TYR A 551 -20.29 -11.01 -2.27
CA TYR A 551 -19.04 -10.45 -1.78
C TYR A 551 -19.30 -9.41 -0.69
N ASP A 552 -18.84 -9.67 0.52
CA ASP A 552 -18.98 -8.76 1.64
C ASP A 552 -17.94 -7.64 1.57
N LEU A 553 -18.42 -6.39 1.60
CA LEU A 553 -17.55 -5.20 1.58
C LEU A 553 -16.93 -4.93 2.96
N LEU A 554 -17.57 -5.39 4.03
CA LEU A 554 -17.13 -5.25 5.40
C LEU A 554 -17.38 -6.57 6.13
N PRO A 555 -16.55 -6.94 7.13
CA PRO A 555 -16.77 -8.14 7.93
C PRO A 555 -18.10 -8.06 8.68
N ALA A 556 -18.86 -9.15 8.72
CA ALA A 556 -20.13 -9.21 9.45
C ALA A 556 -19.98 -8.80 10.94
N LEU A 557 -20.95 -8.02 11.45
CA LEU A 557 -20.99 -7.49 12.82
C LEU A 557 -21.66 -8.40 13.86
N THR A 558 -22.27 -9.50 13.44
CA THR A 558 -23.06 -10.33 14.36
C THR A 558 -22.14 -11.23 15.19
N PRO A 559 -22.16 -11.13 16.54
CA PRO A 559 -21.70 -12.22 17.35
C PRO A 559 -22.65 -13.39 17.10
N ASP A 560 -22.12 -14.58 16.85
CA ASP A 560 -22.94 -15.74 17.16
C ASP A 560 -23.17 -15.70 18.67
N ASP A 561 -24.42 -15.65 19.12
CA ASP A 561 -24.81 -15.74 20.54
C ASP A 561 -24.50 -17.14 21.13
N GLY A 562 -23.58 -17.88 20.51
CA GLY A 562 -23.14 -19.22 20.87
C GLY A 562 -21.69 -19.26 21.30
N ALA A 563 -21.29 -20.37 21.92
CA ALA A 563 -19.88 -20.68 22.13
C ALA A 563 -19.13 -20.57 20.79
N LEU A 564 -17.88 -20.06 20.79
CA LEU A 564 -17.02 -20.00 19.61
C LEU A 564 -17.10 -21.34 18.86
N PRO A 565 -17.75 -21.41 17.68
CA PRO A 565 -18.07 -22.68 17.09
C PRO A 565 -16.80 -23.30 16.53
N CYS A 566 -16.42 -24.44 17.07
CA CYS A 566 -15.47 -25.33 16.42
C CYS A 566 -16.28 -26.36 15.64
N GLN A 567 -16.53 -26.09 14.35
CA GLN A 567 -17.45 -26.89 13.52
C GLN A 567 -16.96 -28.34 13.33
N ASP A 568 -15.65 -28.55 13.17
CA ASP A 568 -15.02 -29.88 13.06
C ASP A 568 -13.61 -29.86 13.70
N CYS A 569 -13.58 -29.88 15.03
CA CYS A 569 -12.31 -29.84 15.77
C CYS A 569 -11.38 -31.00 15.43
N GLY A 570 -11.92 -32.16 15.09
CA GLY A 570 -11.11 -33.33 14.72
C GLY A 570 -10.31 -33.05 13.45
N LYS A 571 -10.96 -32.52 12.41
CA LYS A 571 -10.28 -32.15 11.16
C LYS A 571 -9.26 -31.03 11.38
N THR A 572 -9.60 -30.00 12.15
CA THR A 572 -8.66 -28.90 12.46
C THR A 572 -7.44 -29.43 13.22
N LEU A 573 -7.63 -30.26 14.25
CA LEU A 573 -6.53 -30.83 15.02
C LEU A 573 -5.67 -31.78 14.17
N ASN A 574 -6.27 -32.55 13.27
CA ASN A 574 -5.52 -33.38 12.33
C ASN A 574 -4.64 -32.52 11.40
N ALA A 575 -5.20 -31.45 10.83
CA ALA A 575 -4.44 -30.54 9.98
C ALA A 575 -3.27 -29.87 10.72
N VAL A 576 -3.52 -29.39 11.95
CA VAL A 576 -2.48 -28.81 12.83
C VAL A 576 -1.39 -29.83 13.15
N THR A 577 -1.78 -31.06 13.47
CA THR A 577 -0.83 -32.13 13.81
C THR A 577 0.03 -32.52 12.62
N THR A 578 -0.56 -32.70 11.43
CA THR A 578 0.18 -33.00 10.20
C THR A 578 1.17 -31.89 9.87
N PHE A 579 0.72 -30.62 9.89
CA PHE A 579 1.58 -29.48 9.64
C PHE A 579 2.75 -29.37 10.64
N ALA A 580 2.49 -29.62 11.92
CA ALA A 580 3.53 -29.63 12.95
C ALA A 580 4.56 -30.74 12.72
N TYR A 581 4.13 -31.91 12.26
CA TYR A 581 4.99 -33.06 11.98
C TYR A 581 5.91 -32.81 10.79
N GLU A 582 5.40 -32.22 9.71
CA GLU A 582 6.17 -31.89 8.50
C GLU A 582 7.41 -31.03 8.82
N GLY A 583 7.26 -29.98 9.62
CA GLY A 583 8.43 -29.16 9.99
C GLY A 583 9.38 -29.84 10.99
N ILE A 584 8.88 -30.72 11.87
CA ILE A 584 9.75 -31.53 12.74
C ILE A 584 10.63 -32.46 11.89
N ASP A 585 10.05 -33.12 10.89
CA ASP A 585 10.76 -34.03 9.99
C ASP A 585 11.83 -33.30 9.18
N HIS A 586 11.56 -32.07 8.73
CA HIS A 586 12.59 -31.24 8.10
C HIS A 586 13.69 -30.88 9.11
N GLY A 587 13.34 -30.49 10.34
CA GLY A 587 14.29 -30.02 11.35
C GLY A 587 15.24 -31.07 11.94
N GLN A 588 15.01 -32.37 11.70
CA GLN A 588 15.88 -33.48 12.14
C GLN A 588 16.90 -33.93 11.07
N GLN A 589 16.82 -33.39 9.85
CA GLN A 589 17.77 -33.62 8.75
C GLN A 589 18.86 -32.54 8.72
#